data_AF-A0A2E3UBY0-F1
#
_entry.id   AF-A0A2E3UBY0-F1
#
_cell.length_a   1.000
_cell.length_b   1.000
_cell.length_c   1.000
_cell.angle_alpha   90.00
_cell.angle_beta   90.00
_cell.angle_gamma   90.00
#
_symmetry.space_group_name_H-M   'P 1'
#
loop_
_entity.id
_entity.type
_entity.pdbx_description
1 polymer ?
#
loop_
_entity_poly.entity_id
_entity_poly.type
_entity_poly.pdbx_seq_one_letter_code
_entity_poly.pdbx_strand_id
1 'polypeptide(L)'
;MTTFSTKAALADARLQAGARWIGMQRRYFDTREYIRAKRETLDMSENRARGALFVHVPKCAGTTIARQVPITHGHRSAEFFKWRDPALFDSCFTFGITRNPYDRLVSAFHYLRSDQTSKRDGEWGRRNLSQFPDFYAFMAALSHRGERNRLLGWLHFLPQTYYLCDAGNRVLVDYVGKTETFSDDIEQINARTGLGIENQRQRAVSRSPYKEFYSNETARLVDQIYADDFRVFGYDTEHDF
;
A
#
# COMPACT_ATOMS: atom_id res chain seq x y z
N MET A 1 19.60 1.65 8.12
CA MET A 1 18.72 0.49 7.88
C MET A 1 19.19 -0.66 8.75
N THR A 2 18.42 -1.07 9.75
CA THR A 2 18.71 -2.25 10.56
C THR A 2 18.46 -3.50 9.73
N THR A 3 19.54 -4.08 9.20
CA THR A 3 19.55 -5.46 8.71
C THR A 3 19.37 -6.38 9.92
N PHE A 4 18.14 -6.85 10.13
CA PHE A 4 17.88 -7.81 11.19
C PHE A 4 18.56 -9.14 10.86
N SER A 5 19.27 -9.71 11.85
CA SER A 5 19.76 -11.08 11.83
C SER A 5 18.65 -12.06 11.43
N THR A 6 18.99 -13.15 10.72
CA THR A 6 18.06 -14.19 10.26
C THR A 6 17.13 -14.71 11.37
N LYS A 7 17.61 -14.75 12.63
CA LYS A 7 16.79 -15.12 13.80
C LYS A 7 15.69 -14.09 14.13
N ALA A 8 16.00 -12.80 14.02
CA ALA A 8 15.03 -11.74 14.25
C ALA A 8 14.00 -11.66 13.14
N ALA A 9 14.38 -11.91 11.88
CA ALA A 9 13.44 -12.01 10.76
C ALA A 9 12.46 -13.19 10.92
N LEU A 10 12.94 -14.34 11.42
CA LEU A 10 12.09 -15.50 11.70
C LEU A 10 11.12 -15.25 12.86
N ALA A 11 11.58 -14.56 13.91
CA ALA A 11 10.74 -14.17 15.05
C ALA A 11 9.66 -13.16 14.64
N ASP A 12 10.00 -12.14 13.84
CA ASP A 12 9.06 -11.17 13.26
C ASP A 12 7.98 -11.88 12.43
N ALA A 13 8.38 -12.84 11.57
CA ALA A 13 7.44 -13.63 10.78
C ALA A 13 6.47 -14.47 11.64
N ARG A 14 6.95 -15.06 12.75
CA ARG A 14 6.11 -15.82 13.69
C ARG A 14 5.13 -14.92 14.43
N LEU A 15 5.58 -13.75 14.91
CA LEU A 15 4.73 -12.77 15.58
C LEU A 15 3.65 -12.23 14.64
N GLN A 16 4.03 -11.92 13.40
CA GLN A 16 3.10 -11.48 12.37
C GLN A 16 2.02 -12.53 12.09
N ALA A 17 2.42 -13.81 11.95
CA ALA A 17 1.49 -14.91 11.74
C ALA A 17 0.54 -15.11 12.94
N GLY A 18 1.07 -15.08 14.16
CA GLY A 18 0.29 -15.18 15.39
C GLY A 18 -0.74 -14.06 15.54
N ALA A 19 -0.31 -12.80 15.34
CA ALA A 19 -1.19 -11.64 15.38
C ALA A 19 -2.35 -11.74 14.38
N ARG A 20 -2.09 -12.25 13.17
CA ARG A 20 -3.14 -12.49 12.17
C ARG A 20 -4.10 -13.60 12.56
N TRP A 21 -3.60 -14.66 13.20
CA TRP A 21 -4.44 -15.78 13.64
C TRP A 21 -5.48 -15.33 14.67
N ILE A 22 -5.10 -14.45 15.60
CA ILE A 22 -5.97 -13.87 16.64
C ILE A 22 -6.67 -12.55 16.25
N GLY A 23 -6.59 -12.12 14.99
CA GLY A 23 -7.23 -10.88 14.52
C GLY A 23 -6.57 -9.58 15.00
N MET A 24 -5.37 -9.63 15.59
CA MET A 24 -4.58 -8.48 16.02
C MET A 24 -3.58 -7.99 14.95
N GLN A 25 -3.82 -8.31 13.67
CA GLN A 25 -2.93 -7.92 12.57
C GLN A 25 -2.63 -6.42 12.57
N ARG A 26 -3.67 -5.58 12.66
CA ARG A 26 -3.53 -4.11 12.63
C ARG A 26 -2.62 -3.64 13.76
N ARG A 27 -2.94 -4.04 15.01
CA ARG A 27 -2.12 -3.74 16.19
C ARG A 27 -0.64 -4.16 16.05
N TYR A 28 -0.38 -5.32 15.44
CA TYR A 28 1.00 -5.77 15.18
C TYR A 28 1.75 -4.80 14.27
N PHE A 29 1.14 -4.41 13.16
CA PHE A 29 1.76 -3.47 12.23
C PHE A 29 1.91 -2.07 12.84
N ASP A 30 0.88 -1.58 13.52
CA ASP A 30 0.89 -0.28 14.20
C ASP A 30 2.01 -0.20 15.25
N THR A 31 2.15 -1.24 16.09
CA THR A 31 3.23 -1.31 17.09
C THR A 31 4.61 -1.26 16.43
N ARG A 32 4.77 -1.97 15.30
CA ARG A 32 6.03 -2.02 14.57
C ARG A 32 6.34 -0.68 13.88
N GLU A 33 5.34 -0.04 13.27
CA GLU A 33 5.43 1.30 12.69
C GLU A 33 5.74 2.34 13.76
N TYR A 34 5.12 2.27 14.94
CA TYR A 34 5.39 3.16 16.06
C TYR A 34 6.84 3.07 16.53
N ILE A 35 7.34 1.84 16.78
CA ILE A 35 8.74 1.63 17.17
C ILE A 35 9.68 2.16 16.07
N ARG A 36 9.33 1.93 14.80
CA ARG A 36 10.11 2.42 13.67
C ARG A 36 10.10 3.95 13.62
N ALA A 37 8.96 4.59 13.80
CA ALA A 37 8.83 6.05 13.83
C ALA A 37 9.74 6.65 14.90
N LYS A 38 9.84 6.04 16.08
CA LYS A 38 10.71 6.55 17.15
C LYS A 38 12.21 6.31 16.92
N ARG A 39 12.59 5.38 16.04
CA ARG A 39 13.99 4.95 15.85
C ARG A 39 14.61 5.34 14.51
N GLU A 40 13.79 5.50 13.47
CA GLU A 40 14.27 5.78 12.12
C GLU A 40 14.61 7.27 11.96
N THR A 41 15.86 7.54 11.59
CA THR A 41 16.26 8.85 11.08
C THR A 41 15.67 9.02 9.69
N LEU A 42 14.87 10.06 9.52
CA LEU A 42 14.20 10.38 8.27
C LEU A 42 14.36 11.89 8.04
N ASP A 43 14.88 12.27 6.88
CA ASP A 43 14.99 13.67 6.49
C ASP A 43 13.65 14.13 5.89
N MET A 44 12.99 15.07 6.58
CA MET A 44 11.72 15.65 6.18
C MET A 44 11.87 17.14 5.82
N SER A 45 13.09 17.62 5.56
CA SER A 45 13.38 19.02 5.27
C SER A 45 12.61 19.52 4.03
N GLU A 46 12.57 18.73 2.96
CA GLU A 46 11.82 19.07 1.75
C GLU A 46 10.30 19.14 2.01
N ASN A 47 9.75 18.18 2.77
CA ASN A 47 8.33 18.20 3.15
C ASN A 47 7.97 19.49 3.90
N ARG A 48 8.84 19.91 4.82
CA ARG A 48 8.68 21.16 5.58
C ARG A 48 8.78 22.38 4.67
N ALA A 49 9.76 22.42 3.76
CA ALA A 49 9.97 23.53 2.83
C ALA A 49 8.80 23.69 1.85
N ARG A 50 8.22 22.57 1.38
CA ARG A 50 7.08 22.55 0.46
C ARG A 50 5.72 22.65 1.15
N GLY A 51 5.67 22.46 2.47
CA GLY A 51 4.41 22.35 3.21
C GLY A 51 3.55 21.17 2.74
N ALA A 52 4.16 20.07 2.29
CA ALA A 52 3.44 18.95 1.68
C ALA A 52 3.99 17.58 2.13
N LEU A 53 3.09 16.62 2.36
CA LEU A 53 3.45 15.26 2.77
C LEU A 53 2.65 14.22 1.99
N PHE A 54 3.37 13.41 1.21
CA PHE A 54 2.77 12.32 0.44
C PHE A 54 2.88 10.98 1.18
N VAL A 55 1.73 10.39 1.51
CA VAL A 55 1.63 9.04 2.08
C VAL A 55 1.55 8.02 0.93
N HIS A 56 2.67 7.35 0.65
CA HIS A 56 2.82 6.47 -0.51
C HIS A 56 2.19 5.08 -0.30
N VAL A 57 0.93 4.94 -0.71
CA VAL A 57 0.23 3.66 -0.81
C VAL A 57 0.81 2.81 -1.95
N PRO A 58 1.24 1.55 -1.69
CA PRO A 58 1.75 0.68 -2.74
C PRO A 58 0.77 0.49 -3.90
N LYS A 59 1.32 0.48 -5.12
CA LYS A 59 0.60 0.17 -6.38
C LYS A 59 -0.50 1.17 -6.79
N CYS A 60 -0.49 2.36 -6.21
CA CYS A 60 -1.43 3.46 -6.51
C CYS A 60 -0.71 4.63 -7.22
N ALA A 61 0.08 4.34 -8.26
CA ALA A 61 0.84 5.32 -9.05
C ALA A 61 1.84 6.23 -8.28
N GLY A 62 2.14 5.98 -7.01
CA GLY A 62 3.02 6.84 -6.21
C GLY A 62 4.46 6.95 -6.73
N THR A 63 4.94 6.03 -7.57
CA THR A 63 6.23 6.15 -8.26
C THR A 63 6.28 7.36 -9.20
N THR A 64 5.17 7.75 -9.82
CA THR A 64 5.10 8.94 -10.68
C THR A 64 5.37 10.22 -9.88
N ILE A 65 4.80 10.32 -8.68
CA ILE A 65 5.04 11.45 -7.77
C ILE A 65 6.48 11.39 -7.23
N ALA A 66 6.93 10.22 -6.77
CA ALA A 66 8.25 10.02 -6.16
C ALA A 66 9.43 10.33 -7.08
N ARG A 67 9.25 10.25 -8.41
CA ARG A 67 10.29 10.60 -9.39
C ARG A 67 10.41 12.11 -9.65
N GLN A 68 9.38 12.87 -9.33
CA GLN A 68 9.29 14.30 -9.65
C GLN A 68 9.55 15.18 -8.43
N VAL A 69 9.15 14.70 -7.24
CA VAL A 69 9.24 15.49 -6.01
C VAL A 69 9.89 14.65 -4.89
N PRO A 70 10.94 15.17 -4.21
CA PRO A 70 11.65 14.44 -3.15
C PRO A 70 10.94 14.50 -1.78
N ILE A 71 9.62 14.33 -1.75
CA ILE A 71 8.80 14.34 -0.52
C ILE A 71 8.31 12.96 -0.07
N THR A 72 8.88 11.89 -0.64
CA THR A 72 8.41 10.51 -0.47
C THR A 72 9.36 9.66 0.37
N HIS A 73 8.82 8.88 1.31
CA HIS A 73 9.60 8.17 2.34
C HIS A 73 9.41 6.64 2.33
N GLY A 74 9.13 6.12 1.13
CA GLY A 74 8.69 4.74 0.94
C GLY A 74 7.29 4.48 1.50
N HIS A 75 6.95 3.20 1.69
CA HIS A 75 5.63 2.81 2.17
C HIS A 75 5.55 2.92 3.70
N ARG A 76 5.11 4.08 4.18
CA ARG A 76 4.76 4.37 5.58
C ARG A 76 3.31 4.81 5.67
N SER A 77 2.64 4.48 6.77
CA SER A 77 1.29 4.97 7.04
C SER A 77 1.27 6.45 7.46
N ALA A 78 0.10 7.07 7.38
CA ALA A 78 -0.15 8.39 7.98
C ALA A 78 0.10 8.37 9.50
N GLU A 79 -0.26 7.28 10.19
CA GLU A 79 0.03 7.10 11.62
C GLU A 79 1.54 7.12 11.91
N PHE A 80 2.36 6.49 11.06
CA PHE A 80 3.82 6.55 11.19
C PHE A 80 4.31 8.00 11.19
N PHE A 81 3.88 8.82 10.22
CA PHE A 81 4.32 10.22 10.14
C PHE A 81 3.81 11.03 11.33
N LYS A 82 2.55 10.83 11.74
CA LYS A 82 1.96 11.47 12.90
C LYS A 82 2.69 11.12 14.19
N TRP A 83 3.12 9.87 14.39
CA TRP A 83 3.93 9.47 15.54
C TRP A 83 5.37 9.97 15.46
N ARG A 84 5.91 10.15 14.25
CA ARG A 84 7.29 10.58 14.02
C ARG A 84 7.49 12.06 14.32
N ASP A 85 6.64 12.90 13.77
CA ASP A 85 6.68 14.36 13.90
C ASP A 85 5.26 14.91 13.74
N PRO A 86 4.46 14.93 14.82
CA PRO A 86 3.08 15.42 14.78
C PRO A 86 3.01 16.87 14.30
N ALA A 87 3.95 17.71 14.73
CA ALA A 87 3.99 19.13 14.36
C ALA A 87 4.21 19.31 12.85
N LEU A 88 5.10 18.52 12.24
CA LEU A 88 5.25 18.52 10.78
C LEU A 88 3.99 18.02 10.09
N PHE A 89 3.44 16.88 10.53
CA PHE A 89 2.25 16.28 9.93
C PHE A 89 1.07 17.27 9.91
N ASP A 90 0.80 17.93 11.04
CA ASP A 90 -0.29 18.90 11.16
C ASP A 90 -0.01 20.22 10.43
N SER A 91 1.25 20.53 10.08
CA SER A 91 1.62 21.75 9.34
C SER A 91 1.66 21.59 7.81
N CYS A 92 1.71 20.35 7.32
CA CYS A 92 1.77 20.06 5.89
C CYS A 92 0.36 19.78 5.35
N PHE A 93 0.15 20.10 4.07
CA PHE A 93 -0.93 19.46 3.30
C PHE A 93 -0.57 17.99 3.06
N THR A 94 -1.31 17.09 3.69
CA THR A 94 -1.10 15.65 3.63
C THR A 94 -2.01 15.02 2.59
N PHE A 95 -1.46 14.14 1.76
CA PHE A 95 -2.26 13.47 0.73
C PHE A 95 -1.80 12.05 0.43
N GLY A 96 -2.71 11.25 -0.11
CA GLY A 96 -2.46 9.90 -0.60
C GLY A 96 -3.22 9.64 -1.89
N ILE A 97 -2.77 8.63 -2.64
CA ILE A 97 -3.49 8.14 -3.83
C ILE A 97 -3.91 6.71 -3.58
N THR A 98 -5.17 6.40 -3.85
CA THR A 98 -5.73 5.05 -3.83
C THR A 98 -5.96 4.51 -5.24
N ARG A 99 -6.38 3.26 -5.34
CA ARG A 99 -6.72 2.56 -6.57
C ARG A 99 -7.83 1.56 -6.27
N ASN A 100 -8.67 1.29 -7.26
CA ASN A 100 -9.68 0.23 -7.20
C ASN A 100 -9.04 -1.06 -6.64
N PRO A 101 -9.59 -1.65 -5.55
CA PRO A 101 -8.96 -2.78 -4.88
C PRO A 101 -8.72 -4.00 -5.79
N TYR A 102 -9.61 -4.30 -6.74
CA TYR A 102 -9.42 -5.39 -7.71
C TYR A 102 -8.18 -5.14 -8.56
N ASP A 103 -8.06 -3.94 -9.12
CA ASP A 103 -6.95 -3.55 -9.99
C ASP A 103 -5.62 -3.46 -9.22
N ARG A 104 -5.69 -3.00 -7.97
CA ARG A 104 -4.54 -2.91 -7.08
C ARG A 104 -3.97 -4.29 -6.74
N LEU A 105 -4.81 -5.27 -6.44
CA LEU A 105 -4.39 -6.64 -6.14
C LEU A 105 -3.67 -7.30 -7.33
N VAL A 106 -4.27 -7.22 -8.53
CA VAL A 106 -3.64 -7.71 -9.77
C VAL A 106 -2.31 -6.97 -10.00
N SER A 107 -2.27 -5.65 -9.80
CA SER A 107 -1.03 -4.89 -9.93
C SER A 107 0.07 -5.32 -8.94
N ALA A 108 -0.29 -5.65 -7.70
CA ALA A 108 0.65 -6.13 -6.69
C ALA A 108 1.21 -7.51 -7.05
N PHE A 109 0.35 -8.45 -7.47
CA PHE A 109 0.77 -9.78 -7.89
C PHE A 109 1.78 -9.75 -9.03
N HIS A 110 1.45 -9.07 -10.13
CA HIS A 110 2.35 -8.99 -11.29
C HIS A 110 3.63 -8.21 -10.99
N TYR A 111 3.56 -7.16 -10.18
CA TYR A 111 4.75 -6.42 -9.76
C TYR A 111 5.71 -7.33 -9.01
N LEU A 112 5.25 -8.04 -7.97
CA LEU A 112 6.09 -8.89 -7.13
C LEU A 112 6.69 -10.10 -7.89
N ARG A 113 6.11 -10.48 -9.03
CA ARG A 113 6.66 -11.50 -9.93
C ARG A 113 7.56 -10.96 -11.04
N SER A 114 7.75 -9.65 -11.12
CA SER A 114 8.55 -9.00 -12.16
C SER A 114 9.96 -8.63 -11.70
N ASP A 115 10.84 -8.37 -12.66
CA ASP A 115 12.21 -7.88 -12.42
C ASP A 115 12.28 -6.38 -12.10
N GLN A 116 11.14 -5.67 -12.13
CA GLN A 116 11.06 -4.24 -11.84
C GLN A 116 10.84 -3.95 -10.33
N THR A 117 11.25 -4.88 -9.47
CA THR A 117 11.04 -4.83 -8.02
C THR A 117 12.28 -4.35 -7.28
N SER A 118 12.09 -3.87 -6.04
CA SER A 118 13.22 -3.76 -5.13
C SER A 118 13.80 -5.16 -4.87
N LYS A 119 15.09 -5.27 -4.54
CA LYS A 119 15.73 -6.57 -4.22
C LYS A 119 14.93 -7.38 -3.20
N ARG A 120 14.43 -6.70 -2.15
CA ARG A 120 13.64 -7.31 -1.07
C ARG A 120 12.29 -7.81 -1.57
N ASP A 121 11.60 -7.03 -2.40
CA ASP A 121 10.30 -7.38 -2.95
C ASP A 121 10.41 -8.53 -3.95
N GLY A 122 11.42 -8.51 -4.83
CA GLY A 122 11.66 -9.58 -5.79
C GLY A 122 12.07 -10.89 -5.12
N GLU A 123 12.87 -10.84 -4.04
CA GLU A 123 13.20 -12.03 -3.26
C GLU A 123 11.97 -12.61 -2.53
N TRP A 124 11.15 -11.74 -1.93
CA TRP A 124 9.89 -12.18 -1.33
C TRP A 124 8.95 -12.80 -2.38
N GLY A 125 8.81 -12.15 -3.53
CA GLY A 125 8.01 -12.63 -4.66
C GLY A 125 8.46 -14.00 -5.17
N ARG A 126 9.76 -14.18 -5.44
CA ARG A 126 10.32 -15.48 -5.84
C ARG A 126 10.08 -16.57 -4.81
N ARG A 127 10.19 -16.26 -3.51
CA ARG A 127 9.99 -17.23 -2.44
C ARG A 127 8.53 -17.62 -2.24
N ASN A 128 7.59 -16.68 -2.40
CA ASN A 128 6.21 -16.85 -1.97
C ASN A 128 5.20 -16.97 -3.11
N LEU A 129 5.52 -16.48 -4.31
CA LEU A 129 4.61 -16.40 -5.45
C LEU A 129 5.04 -17.26 -6.66
N SER A 130 6.27 -17.75 -6.71
CA SER A 130 6.76 -18.56 -7.85
C SER A 130 5.99 -19.88 -8.04
N GLN A 131 5.44 -20.42 -6.95
CA GLN A 131 4.58 -21.61 -6.96
C GLN A 131 3.23 -21.40 -7.65
N PHE A 132 2.81 -20.14 -7.85
CA PHE A 132 1.54 -19.83 -8.51
C PHE A 132 1.82 -19.54 -9.99
N PRO A 133 1.37 -20.40 -10.93
CA PRO A 133 1.61 -20.19 -12.35
C PRO A 133 1.01 -18.87 -12.84
N ASP A 134 -0.18 -18.52 -12.36
CA ASP A 134 -0.94 -17.33 -12.75
C ASP A 134 -1.70 -16.72 -11.56
N PHE A 135 -2.50 -15.69 -11.85
CA PHE A 135 -3.32 -15.01 -10.85
C PHE A 135 -4.48 -15.88 -10.34
N TYR A 136 -5.02 -16.78 -11.16
CA TYR A 136 -6.10 -17.69 -10.77
C TYR A 136 -5.64 -18.67 -9.68
N ALA A 137 -4.46 -19.28 -9.86
CA ALA A 137 -3.84 -20.13 -8.84
C ALA A 137 -3.53 -19.37 -7.55
N PHE A 138 -3.12 -18.10 -7.66
CA PHE A 138 -2.95 -17.22 -6.50
C PHE A 138 -4.28 -16.97 -5.78
N MET A 139 -5.36 -16.66 -6.50
CA MET A 139 -6.69 -16.45 -5.90
C MET A 139 -7.22 -17.73 -5.24
N ALA A 140 -7.05 -18.89 -5.87
CA ALA A 140 -7.39 -20.18 -5.27
C ALA A 140 -6.65 -20.41 -3.95
N ALA A 141 -5.36 -20.05 -3.87
CA ALA A 141 -4.62 -20.11 -2.62
C ALA A 141 -5.18 -19.14 -1.56
N LEU A 142 -5.60 -17.94 -1.95
CA LEU A 142 -6.20 -16.97 -1.02
C LEU A 142 -7.55 -17.43 -0.44
N SER A 143 -8.25 -18.38 -1.05
CA SER A 143 -9.46 -18.99 -0.47
C SER A 143 -9.14 -19.72 0.85
N HIS A 144 -7.92 -20.22 1.00
CA HIS A 144 -7.45 -20.85 2.24
C HIS A 144 -6.91 -19.82 3.23
N ARG A 145 -7.50 -19.77 4.44
CA ARG A 145 -7.16 -18.79 5.48
C ARG A 145 -5.67 -18.75 5.84
N GLY A 146 -5.00 -19.92 5.87
CA GLY A 146 -3.57 -20.02 6.16
C GLY A 146 -2.71 -19.30 5.12
N GLU A 147 -2.92 -19.60 3.84
CA GLU A 147 -2.22 -18.97 2.72
C GLU A 147 -2.56 -17.48 2.62
N ARG A 148 -3.83 -17.11 2.80
CA ARG A 148 -4.26 -15.71 2.86
C ARG A 148 -3.52 -14.93 3.94
N ASN A 149 -3.41 -15.48 5.15
CA ASN A 149 -2.68 -14.87 6.24
C ASN A 149 -1.16 -14.82 6.01
N ARG A 150 -0.59 -15.75 5.24
CA ARG A 150 0.83 -15.74 4.90
C ARG A 150 1.15 -14.72 3.81
N LEU A 151 0.37 -14.74 2.73
CA LEU A 151 0.63 -13.98 1.50
C LEU A 151 0.27 -12.51 1.64
N LEU A 152 -0.92 -12.20 2.18
CA LEU A 152 -1.37 -10.81 2.31
C LEU A 152 -0.62 -10.04 3.41
N GLY A 153 0.40 -10.66 4.01
CA GLY A 153 1.32 -10.14 5.02
C GLY A 153 2.31 -9.14 4.46
N TRP A 154 2.53 -9.21 3.17
CA TRP A 154 3.43 -8.32 2.49
C TRP A 154 2.81 -6.93 2.31
N LEU A 155 3.62 -5.90 2.45
CA LEU A 155 3.18 -4.51 2.43
C LEU A 155 2.31 -4.18 1.18
N HIS A 156 2.64 -4.74 0.02
CA HIS A 156 1.93 -4.51 -1.24
C HIS A 156 0.48 -5.03 -1.23
N PHE A 157 0.15 -5.95 -0.32
CA PHE A 157 -1.16 -6.55 -0.17
C PHE A 157 -1.94 -6.01 1.04
N LEU A 158 -1.35 -5.16 1.89
CA LEU A 158 -2.06 -4.54 3.01
C LEU A 158 -3.13 -3.56 2.53
N PRO A 159 -4.33 -3.52 3.13
CA PRO A 159 -5.38 -2.57 2.74
C PRO A 159 -4.88 -1.12 2.58
N GLN A 160 -5.47 -0.36 1.68
CA GLN A 160 -5.19 1.07 1.52
C GLN A 160 -5.51 1.87 2.79
N THR A 161 -6.55 1.44 3.52
CA THR A 161 -6.90 2.02 4.83
C THR A 161 -5.79 1.89 5.86
N TYR A 162 -4.96 0.83 5.80
CA TYR A 162 -3.78 0.72 6.66
C TYR A 162 -2.80 1.88 6.47
N TYR A 163 -2.71 2.41 5.25
CA TYR A 163 -1.79 3.51 4.95
C TYR A 163 -2.39 4.87 5.26
N LEU A 164 -3.68 5.07 5.00
CA LEU A 164 -4.28 6.42 5.03
C LEU A 164 -5.20 6.66 6.22
N CYS A 165 -5.52 5.65 7.02
CA CYS A 165 -6.48 5.75 8.13
C CYS A 165 -5.86 5.36 9.47
N ASP A 166 -6.51 5.77 10.56
CA ASP A 166 -6.26 5.20 11.88
C ASP A 166 -6.86 3.79 12.04
N ALA A 167 -6.68 3.18 13.21
CA ALA A 167 -7.24 1.87 13.53
C ALA A 167 -8.80 1.83 13.52
N GLY A 168 -9.46 2.98 13.57
CA GLY A 168 -10.91 3.13 13.45
C GLY A 168 -11.40 3.37 12.02
N ASN A 169 -10.52 3.24 11.01
CA ASN A 169 -10.82 3.51 9.59
C ASN A 169 -11.24 4.96 9.31
N ARG A 170 -10.81 5.92 10.14
CA ARG A 170 -10.93 7.35 9.83
C ARG A 170 -9.72 7.78 9.03
N VAL A 171 -9.96 8.40 7.88
CA VAL A 171 -8.92 8.98 7.02
C VAL A 171 -8.15 10.06 7.79
N LEU A 172 -6.82 10.00 7.74
CA LEU A 172 -5.91 10.89 8.47
C LEU A 172 -5.25 11.95 7.59
N VAL A 173 -5.35 11.82 6.27
CA VAL A 173 -4.78 12.78 5.32
C VAL A 173 -5.83 13.79 4.84
N ASP A 174 -5.39 14.96 4.42
CA ASP A 174 -6.26 16.06 3.97
C ASP A 174 -6.89 15.78 2.60
N TYR A 175 -6.23 14.96 1.77
CA TYR A 175 -6.72 14.61 0.44
C TYR A 175 -6.42 13.16 0.05
N VAL A 176 -7.42 12.49 -0.50
CA VAL A 176 -7.28 11.15 -1.08
C VAL A 176 -7.69 11.21 -2.54
N GLY A 177 -6.69 11.17 -3.43
CA GLY A 177 -6.92 11.05 -4.86
C GLY A 177 -7.02 9.59 -5.32
N LYS A 178 -7.41 9.37 -6.57
CA LYS A 178 -7.60 8.03 -7.13
C LYS A 178 -6.72 7.83 -8.37
N THR A 179 -6.24 6.61 -8.56
CA THR A 179 -5.48 6.25 -9.77
C THR A 179 -6.36 6.36 -11.03
N GLU A 180 -7.65 6.13 -10.86
CA GLU A 180 -8.67 6.20 -11.91
C GLU A 180 -8.83 7.62 -12.46
N THR A 181 -8.76 8.64 -11.59
CA THR A 181 -8.91 10.07 -11.91
C THR A 181 -7.60 10.85 -11.73
N PHE A 182 -6.47 10.15 -11.91
CA PHE A 182 -5.15 10.65 -11.49
C PHE A 182 -4.76 12.01 -12.07
N SER A 183 -5.13 12.33 -13.32
CA SER A 183 -4.82 13.66 -13.91
C SER A 183 -5.47 14.77 -13.10
N ASP A 184 -6.78 14.67 -12.90
CA ASP A 184 -7.59 15.65 -12.18
C ASP A 184 -7.12 15.76 -10.71
N ASP A 185 -6.84 14.61 -10.08
CA ASP A 185 -6.33 14.57 -8.71
C ASP A 185 -4.97 15.25 -8.56
N ILE A 186 -4.08 15.08 -9.53
CA ILE A 186 -2.78 15.75 -9.55
C ILE A 186 -2.93 17.26 -9.74
N GLU A 187 -3.87 17.72 -10.58
CA GLU A 187 -4.17 19.14 -10.71
C GLU A 187 -4.64 19.75 -9.39
N GLN A 188 -5.52 19.06 -8.66
CA GLN A 188 -5.98 19.49 -7.34
C GLN A 188 -4.83 19.54 -6.31
N ILE A 189 -3.96 18.52 -6.31
CA ILE A 189 -2.78 18.50 -5.43
C ILE A 189 -1.83 19.66 -5.77
N ASN A 190 -1.55 19.89 -7.05
CA ASN A 190 -0.69 20.99 -7.49
C ASN A 190 -1.26 22.35 -7.13
N ALA A 191 -2.58 22.55 -7.29
CA ALA A 191 -3.23 23.80 -6.93
C ALA A 191 -3.07 24.13 -5.43
N ARG A 192 -3.02 23.11 -4.56
CA ARG A 192 -2.87 23.28 -3.11
C ARG A 192 -1.42 23.37 -2.63
N THR A 193 -0.48 22.79 -3.38
CA THR A 193 0.91 22.58 -2.91
C THR A 193 1.96 23.29 -3.75
N GLY A 194 1.65 23.70 -4.97
CA GLY A 194 2.62 24.23 -5.93
C GLY A 194 3.69 23.24 -6.38
N LEU A 195 3.48 21.92 -6.19
CA LEU A 195 4.49 20.91 -6.48
C LEU A 195 4.78 20.70 -7.98
N GLY A 196 3.86 21.10 -8.86
CA GLY A 196 4.04 21.00 -10.31
C GLY A 196 4.20 19.56 -10.81
N ILE A 197 3.55 18.59 -10.17
CA ILE A 197 3.58 17.18 -10.57
C ILE A 197 2.87 17.02 -11.91
N GLU A 198 3.49 16.34 -12.86
CA GLU A 198 2.88 16.00 -14.14
C GLU A 198 2.41 14.55 -14.17
N ASN A 199 1.36 14.27 -14.94
CA ASN A 199 0.92 12.90 -15.17
C ASN A 199 1.83 12.18 -16.19
N GLN A 200 2.92 11.61 -15.68
CA GLN A 200 3.84 10.75 -16.43
C GLN A 200 3.64 9.28 -16.08
N ARG A 201 2.39 8.87 -15.78
CA ARG A 201 2.11 7.53 -15.27
C ARG A 201 2.40 6.45 -16.31
N GLN A 202 3.29 5.53 -15.94
CA GLN A 202 3.56 4.32 -16.69
C GLN A 202 3.20 3.10 -15.84
N ARG A 203 2.59 2.09 -16.46
CA ARG A 203 2.35 0.81 -15.78
C ARG A 203 3.70 0.15 -15.54
N ALA A 204 3.97 -0.20 -14.28
CA ALA A 204 5.18 -0.95 -13.93
C ALA A 204 5.26 -2.29 -14.68
N VAL A 205 4.13 -2.95 -14.93
CA VAL A 205 4.08 -4.20 -15.69
C VAL A 205 2.92 -4.11 -16.67
N SER A 206 3.21 -4.39 -17.95
CA SER A 206 2.16 -4.51 -18.97
C SER A 206 1.33 -5.78 -18.71
N ARG A 207 0.00 -5.65 -18.77
CA ARG A 207 -0.95 -6.73 -18.54
C ARG A 207 -2.34 -6.35 -19.03
N SER A 208 -3.20 -7.34 -19.18
CA SER A 208 -4.64 -7.17 -19.41
C SER A 208 -5.33 -6.27 -18.35
N PRO A 209 -6.49 -5.69 -18.70
CA PRO A 209 -7.46 -5.15 -17.75
C PRO A 209 -7.69 -6.09 -16.57
N TYR A 210 -7.89 -5.55 -15.36
CA TYR A 210 -8.03 -6.40 -14.16
C TYR A 210 -9.27 -7.30 -14.21
N LYS A 211 -10.32 -6.89 -14.94
CA LYS A 211 -11.56 -7.67 -15.08
C LYS A 211 -11.31 -9.06 -15.66
N GLU A 212 -10.35 -9.20 -16.58
CA GLU A 212 -9.96 -10.47 -17.19
C GLU A 212 -9.23 -11.45 -16.24
N PHE A 213 -8.98 -11.05 -14.99
CA PHE A 213 -8.31 -11.87 -13.97
C PHE A 213 -9.25 -12.42 -12.91
N TYR A 214 -10.54 -12.06 -12.95
CA TYR A 214 -11.51 -12.44 -11.95
C TYR A 214 -12.64 -13.26 -12.55
N SER A 215 -13.21 -14.08 -11.69
CA SER A 215 -14.58 -14.56 -11.81
C SER A 215 -15.39 -13.90 -10.72
N ASN A 216 -16.73 -13.95 -10.81
CA ASN A 216 -17.60 -13.49 -9.73
C ASN A 216 -17.28 -14.11 -8.36
N GLU A 217 -16.80 -15.35 -8.31
CA GLU A 217 -16.40 -15.99 -7.06
C GLU A 217 -15.13 -15.37 -6.48
N THR A 218 -14.10 -15.17 -7.29
CA THR A 218 -12.83 -14.60 -6.81
C THR A 218 -12.96 -13.11 -6.52
N ALA A 219 -13.83 -12.39 -7.22
CA ALA A 219 -14.17 -11.00 -6.91
C ALA A 219 -14.79 -10.85 -5.52
N ARG A 220 -15.75 -11.71 -5.14
CA ARG A 220 -16.34 -11.70 -3.79
C ARG A 220 -15.31 -11.91 -2.68
N LEU A 221 -14.25 -12.68 -2.94
CA LEU A 221 -13.15 -12.83 -1.99
C LEU A 221 -12.38 -11.51 -1.83
N VAL A 222 -12.18 -10.75 -2.90
CA VAL A 222 -11.56 -9.41 -2.84
C VAL A 222 -12.45 -8.42 -2.07
N ASP A 223 -13.77 -8.47 -2.27
CA ASP A 223 -14.75 -7.65 -1.53
C ASP A 223 -14.59 -7.85 -0.03
N GLN A 224 -14.41 -9.10 0.41
CA GLN A 224 -14.21 -9.43 1.81
C GLN A 224 -12.84 -9.01 2.33
N ILE A 225 -11.77 -9.25 1.56
CA ILE A 225 -10.40 -8.92 1.98
C ILE A 225 -10.19 -7.41 2.12
N TYR A 226 -10.78 -6.63 1.20
CA TYR A 226 -10.58 -5.19 1.10
C TYR A 226 -11.86 -4.40 1.36
N ALA A 227 -12.82 -4.95 2.12
CA ALA A 227 -14.11 -4.33 2.41
C ALA A 227 -13.98 -2.88 2.92
N ASP A 228 -12.99 -2.63 3.77
CA ASP A 228 -12.71 -1.29 4.28
C ASP A 228 -12.19 -0.33 3.21
N ASP A 229 -11.40 -0.80 2.23
CA ASP A 229 -10.97 0.06 1.13
C ASP A 229 -12.15 0.48 0.26
N PHE A 230 -13.05 -0.46 -0.06
CA PHE A 230 -14.28 -0.15 -0.81
C PHE A 230 -15.14 0.88 -0.07
N ARG A 231 -15.41 0.62 1.21
CA ARG A 231 -16.27 1.46 2.05
C ARG A 231 -15.66 2.84 2.29
N VAL A 232 -14.39 2.93 2.68
CA VAL A 232 -13.77 4.20 3.12
C VAL A 232 -13.46 5.11 1.94
N PHE A 233 -13.03 4.56 0.80
CA PHE A 233 -12.63 5.36 -0.36
C PHE A 233 -13.71 5.46 -1.44
N GLY A 234 -14.91 4.94 -1.17
CA GLY A 234 -16.05 4.99 -2.09
C GLY A 234 -15.74 4.32 -3.42
N TYR A 235 -15.33 3.06 -3.37
CA TYR A 235 -15.28 2.19 -4.54
C TYR A 235 -16.49 1.26 -4.54
N ASP A 236 -17.06 1.02 -5.71
CA ASP A 236 -18.14 0.06 -5.87
C ASP A 236 -17.60 -1.37 -5.96
N THR A 237 -18.34 -2.31 -5.39
CA THR A 237 -18.14 -3.74 -5.64
C THR A 237 -18.74 -4.10 -6.99
N GLU A 238 -18.07 -4.97 -7.73
CA GLU A 238 -18.48 -5.38 -9.07
C GLU A 238 -18.89 -6.85 -9.08
N HIS A 239 -19.89 -7.20 -9.88
CA HIS A 239 -20.49 -8.55 -9.92
C HIS A 239 -20.65 -9.11 -11.34
N ASP A 240 -20.02 -8.46 -12.33
CA ASP A 240 -20.00 -8.86 -13.74
C ASP A 240 -18.55 -9.09 -14.19
N PHE A 241 -17.97 -10.20 -13.72
CA PHE A 241 -16.62 -10.69 -14.09
C PHE A 241 -16.69 -12.02 -14.84
#